data_AF-A0A925MF41-F1
#
_entry.id   AF-A0A925MF41-F1
#
_cell.length_a   1.000
_cell.length_b   1.000
_cell.length_c   1.000
_cell.angle_alpha   90.00
_cell.angle_beta   90.00
_cell.angle_gamma   90.00
#
_symmetry.space_group_name_H-M   'P 1'
#
loop_
_entity.id
_entity.type
_entity.pdbx_description
1 polymer ?
#
loop_
_entity_poly.entity_id
_entity_poly.type
_entity_poly.pdbx_seq_one_letter_code
_entity_poly.pdbx_strand_id
1 'polypeptide(L)'
;MNTFESPKQGKAARGKKSNGTNGARHVAAPVRAAPATPVLEHRQILAALRAFKRGDFTAKMREDLVGVDGQIAETFNELVEMAKTIRDEASDVSGSVGKQGHAGKRMRRFNLSGGWAEYIQSVNEVINDLTGHANEIA
;
A
#
# COMPACT_ATOMS: atom_id res chain seq x y z
N MET A 1 71.78 23.22 35.46
CA MET A 1 72.33 24.03 36.57
C MET A 1 71.17 24.55 37.41
N ASN A 2 71.02 24.05 38.64
CA ASN A 2 70.04 24.48 39.64
C ASN A 2 70.65 25.53 40.56
N THR A 3 69.87 26.48 41.07
CA THR A 3 69.93 27.03 42.46
C THR A 3 68.60 27.76 42.68
N PHE A 4 67.60 27.14 43.34
CA PHE A 4 67.33 27.09 44.78
C PHE A 4 66.91 28.44 45.36
N GLU A 5 65.64 28.53 45.80
CA GLU A 5 65.21 29.27 47.00
C GLU A 5 63.77 28.81 47.33
N SER A 6 63.61 28.38 48.58
CA SER A 6 62.39 28.06 49.34
C SER A 6 62.87 28.01 50.80
N PRO A 7 62.02 28.01 51.85
CA PRO A 7 60.55 28.13 51.92
C PRO A 7 60.08 29.11 53.03
N LYS A 8 58.77 29.38 53.19
CA LYS A 8 58.14 29.45 54.54
C LYS A 8 56.68 28.96 54.52
N GLN A 9 56.43 28.00 55.41
CA GLN A 9 55.15 27.34 55.69
C GLN A 9 54.22 28.24 56.53
N GLY A 10 52.92 28.21 56.21
CA GLY A 10 51.82 28.69 57.05
C GLY A 10 50.79 27.57 57.26
N LYS A 11 50.35 27.36 58.49
CA LYS A 11 49.70 26.15 58.99
C LYS A 11 48.18 26.07 58.72
N ALA A 12 47.74 24.84 58.45
CA ALA A 12 46.53 24.13 58.89
C ALA A 12 45.19 24.89 59.04
N ALA A 13 44.17 24.44 58.29
CA ALA A 13 42.82 24.28 58.82
C ALA A 13 42.09 23.12 58.12
N ARG A 14 41.79 22.08 58.90
CA ARG A 14 41.04 20.88 58.54
C ARG A 14 39.55 21.22 58.54
N GLY A 15 38.98 21.49 57.37
CA GLY A 15 37.55 21.75 57.16
C GLY A 15 36.76 20.47 56.90
N LYS A 16 35.98 20.09 57.91
CA LYS A 16 34.88 19.11 57.98
C LYS A 16 34.16 18.81 56.64
N LYS A 17 34.01 17.51 56.35
CA LYS A 17 33.13 16.93 55.33
C LYS A 17 31.72 17.54 55.41
N SER A 18 31.21 18.11 54.31
CA SER A 18 29.77 18.28 54.10
C SER A 18 29.27 17.18 53.16
N ASN A 19 28.34 16.40 53.70
CA ASN A 19 27.65 15.31 53.05
C ASN A 19 26.59 15.91 52.11
N GLY A 20 26.89 15.97 50.81
CA GLY A 20 25.93 16.34 49.77
C GLY A 20 25.00 15.17 49.46
N THR A 21 23.83 15.20 50.07
CA THR A 21 22.68 14.31 49.85
C THR A 21 22.32 14.14 48.37
N ASN A 22 22.25 12.88 47.95
CA ASN A 22 21.38 12.30 46.91
C ASN A 22 20.85 13.25 45.82
N GLY A 23 21.65 13.46 44.78
CA GLY A 23 21.12 13.71 43.45
C GLY A 23 20.71 12.38 42.81
N ALA A 24 19.51 11.89 43.14
CA ALA A 24 18.88 10.84 42.34
C ALA A 24 18.66 11.42 40.93
N ARG A 25 19.64 11.21 40.04
CA ARG A 25 19.46 11.38 38.61
C ARG A 25 18.33 10.45 38.21
N HIS A 26 17.12 11.00 38.10
CA HIS A 26 16.08 10.42 37.28
C HIS A 26 16.69 10.25 35.90
N VAL A 27 17.17 9.04 35.61
CA VAL A 27 17.42 8.61 34.25
C VAL A 27 16.06 8.65 33.58
N ALA A 28 15.81 9.72 32.83
CA ALA A 28 14.61 9.82 32.02
C ALA A 28 14.58 8.56 31.15
N ALA A 29 13.52 7.76 31.29
CA ALA A 29 13.28 6.64 30.39
C ALA A 29 13.32 7.18 28.96
N PRO A 30 13.93 6.48 27.98
CA PRO A 30 13.98 6.97 26.62
C PRO A 30 12.54 7.19 26.15
N VAL A 31 12.22 8.43 25.77
CA VAL A 31 10.96 8.77 25.13
C VAL A 31 10.85 7.87 23.90
N ARG A 32 9.95 6.89 23.97
CA ARG A 32 9.70 5.94 22.90
C ARG A 32 9.35 6.76 21.65
N ALA A 33 10.22 6.73 20.63
CA ALA A 33 9.98 7.41 19.38
C ALA A 33 8.60 7.00 18.85
N ALA A 34 7.77 7.99 18.51
CA ALA A 34 6.49 7.73 17.87
C ALA A 34 6.74 6.93 16.58
N PRO A 35 5.88 5.96 16.22
CA PRO A 35 6.05 5.22 14.99
C PRO A 35 6.01 6.19 13.80
N ALA A 36 6.99 6.09 12.91
CA ALA A 36 6.99 6.87 11.68
C ALA A 36 5.71 6.54 10.89
N THR A 37 5.03 7.59 10.41
CA THR A 37 3.88 7.43 9.52
C THR A 37 4.35 6.72 8.24
N PRO A 38 3.71 5.63 7.83
CA PRO A 38 4.11 4.94 6.60
C PRO A 38 3.80 5.82 5.39
N VAL A 39 4.78 5.94 4.49
CA VAL A 39 4.70 6.70 3.23
C VAL A 39 4.71 5.72 2.06
N LEU A 40 4.04 6.09 0.96
CA LEU A 40 4.04 5.31 -0.28
C LEU A 40 5.28 5.63 -1.12
N GLU A 41 6.15 4.64 -1.30
CA GLU A 41 7.37 4.83 -2.08
C GLU A 41 7.09 4.74 -3.59
N HIS A 42 7.66 5.65 -4.39
CA HIS A 42 7.49 5.66 -5.86
C HIS A 42 7.87 4.32 -6.51
N ARG A 43 8.83 3.58 -5.93
CA ARG A 43 9.22 2.25 -6.42
C ARG A 43 8.11 1.21 -6.24
N GLN A 44 7.32 1.32 -5.17
CA GLN A 44 6.16 0.45 -4.93
C GLN A 44 5.06 0.76 -5.94
N ILE A 45 4.79 2.04 -6.19
CA ILE A 45 3.84 2.49 -7.23
C ILE A 45 4.23 1.92 -8.59
N LEU A 46 5.48 2.11 -8.99
CA LEU A 46 5.99 1.63 -10.27
C LEU A 46 5.91 0.10 -10.39
N ALA A 47 6.21 -0.64 -9.31
CA ALA A 47 6.11 -2.09 -9.31
C ALA A 47 4.66 -2.57 -9.51
N ALA A 48 3.72 -1.96 -8.80
CA ALA A 48 2.29 -2.28 -8.90
C ALA A 48 1.73 -1.95 -10.29
N LEU A 49 2.01 -0.77 -10.83
CA LEU A 49 1.60 -0.40 -12.20
C LEU A 49 2.18 -1.35 -13.25
N ARG A 50 3.43 -1.78 -13.08
CA ARG A 50 4.05 -2.79 -13.96
C ARG A 50 3.39 -4.16 -13.84
N ALA A 51 2.97 -4.57 -12.64
CA ALA A 51 2.24 -5.81 -12.44
C ALA A 51 0.87 -5.75 -13.13
N PHE A 52 0.10 -4.69 -12.89
CA PHE A 52 -1.18 -4.44 -13.55
C PHE A 52 -1.06 -4.44 -15.08
N LYS A 53 -0.04 -3.74 -15.63
CA LYS A 53 0.25 -3.74 -17.07
C LYS A 53 0.49 -5.15 -17.65
N ARG A 54 1.05 -6.07 -16.86
CA ARG A 54 1.27 -7.46 -17.28
C ARG A 54 0.04 -8.36 -17.11
N GLY A 55 -1.10 -7.82 -16.68
CA GLY A 55 -2.31 -8.58 -16.40
C GLY A 55 -2.29 -9.30 -15.05
N ASP A 56 -1.38 -8.93 -14.15
CA ASP A 56 -1.40 -9.45 -12.77
C ASP A 56 -2.45 -8.68 -11.96
N PHE A 57 -3.68 -9.20 -11.98
CA PHE A 57 -4.80 -8.67 -11.21
C PHE A 57 -4.87 -9.24 -9.78
N THR A 58 -3.75 -9.74 -9.26
CA THR A 58 -3.60 -10.10 -7.84
C THR A 58 -2.71 -9.12 -7.08
N ALA A 59 -2.08 -8.19 -7.81
CA ALA A 59 -1.27 -7.13 -7.23
C ALA A 59 -2.10 -6.23 -6.31
N LYS A 60 -1.58 -5.97 -5.10
CA LYS A 60 -2.25 -5.16 -4.09
C LYS A 60 -1.28 -4.17 -3.45
N MET A 61 -1.69 -2.91 -3.36
CA MET A 61 -1.01 -1.88 -2.59
C MET A 61 -1.43 -1.90 -1.12
N ARG A 62 -0.57 -1.32 -0.28
CA ARG A 62 -0.76 -1.19 1.16
C ARG A 62 -2.04 -0.42 1.51
N GLU A 63 -2.75 -0.88 2.54
CA GLU A 63 -3.99 -0.26 3.03
C GLU A 63 -3.79 0.51 4.34
N ASP A 64 -2.59 0.47 4.92
CA ASP A 64 -2.24 1.16 6.16
C ASP A 64 -1.75 2.60 5.94
N LEU A 65 -1.84 3.08 4.70
CA LEU A 65 -1.44 4.42 4.29
C LEU A 65 -2.61 5.40 4.47
N VAL A 66 -2.28 6.65 4.79
CA VAL A 66 -3.27 7.73 5.01
C VAL A 66 -3.01 8.91 4.09
N GLY A 67 -4.01 9.79 3.94
CA GLY A 67 -3.91 10.94 3.05
C GLY A 67 -3.85 10.54 1.58
N VAL A 68 -3.12 11.32 0.76
CA VAL A 68 -3.03 11.10 -0.68
C VAL A 68 -2.40 9.75 -1.02
N ASP A 69 -1.42 9.30 -0.24
CA ASP A 69 -0.78 8.00 -0.42
C ASP A 69 -1.78 6.84 -0.25
N GLY A 70 -2.65 6.95 0.77
CA GLY A 70 -3.74 6.01 0.98
C GLY A 70 -4.75 6.02 -0.17
N GLN A 71 -5.14 7.21 -0.64
CA GLN A 71 -6.06 7.35 -1.77
C GLN A 71 -5.50 6.76 -3.07
N ILE A 72 -4.21 6.97 -3.35
CA ILE A 72 -3.53 6.36 -4.51
C ILE A 72 -3.57 4.82 -4.41
N ALA A 73 -3.25 4.28 -3.23
CA ALA A 73 -3.24 2.84 -3.01
C ALA A 73 -4.64 2.22 -3.12
N GLU A 74 -5.65 2.87 -2.54
CA GLU A 74 -7.05 2.48 -2.61
C GLU A 74 -7.56 2.49 -4.05
N THR A 75 -7.38 3.61 -4.77
CA THR A 75 -7.78 3.71 -6.19
C THR A 75 -7.09 2.67 -7.06
N PHE A 76 -5.80 2.39 -6.84
CA PHE A 76 -5.11 1.32 -7.56
C PHE A 76 -5.73 -0.06 -7.27
N ASN A 77 -6.02 -0.36 -6.01
CA ASN A 77 -6.62 -1.64 -5.62
C ASN A 77 -8.03 -1.80 -6.23
N GLU A 78 -8.83 -0.75 -6.27
CA GLU A 78 -10.14 -0.75 -6.94
C GLU A 78 -10.02 -1.02 -8.44
N LEU A 79 -9.03 -0.43 -9.11
CA LEU A 79 -8.74 -0.69 -10.52
C LEU A 79 -8.36 -2.17 -10.77
N VAL A 80 -7.58 -2.76 -9.88
CA VAL A 80 -7.20 -4.18 -9.94
C VAL A 80 -8.43 -5.09 -9.79
N GLU A 81 -9.27 -4.85 -8.78
CA GLU A 81 -10.47 -5.65 -8.53
C GLU A 81 -11.50 -5.52 -9.67
N MET A 82 -11.64 -4.33 -10.25
CA MET A 82 -12.44 -4.12 -11.45
C MET A 82 -11.93 -4.98 -12.61
N ALA A 83 -10.63 -4.92 -12.93
CA ALA A 83 -10.04 -5.68 -14.03
C ALA A 83 -10.15 -7.19 -13.81
N LYS A 84 -9.96 -7.66 -12.56
CA LYS A 84 -10.16 -9.06 -12.17
C LYS A 84 -11.59 -9.51 -12.41
N THR A 85 -12.57 -8.71 -12.00
CA THR A 85 -13.98 -9.01 -12.20
C THR A 85 -14.32 -9.12 -13.70
N ILE A 86 -13.82 -8.18 -14.53
CA ILE A 86 -14.00 -8.23 -15.98
C ILE A 86 -13.41 -9.52 -16.57
N ARG A 87 -12.19 -9.91 -16.17
CA ARG A 87 -11.56 -11.15 -16.64
C ARG A 87 -12.38 -12.38 -16.25
N ASP A 88 -12.87 -12.44 -15.02
CA ASP A 88 -13.61 -13.59 -14.50
C ASP A 88 -14.96 -13.73 -15.22
N GLU A 89 -15.68 -12.62 -15.43
CA GLU A 89 -16.92 -12.65 -16.21
C GLU A 89 -16.68 -13.00 -17.68
N ALA A 90 -15.61 -12.50 -18.31
CA ALA A 90 -15.26 -12.85 -19.68
C ALA A 90 -14.97 -14.37 -19.83
N SER A 91 -14.31 -14.96 -18.83
CA SER A 91 -14.04 -16.40 -18.78
C SER A 91 -15.33 -17.22 -18.65
N ASP A 92 -16.25 -16.76 -17.80
CA ASP A 92 -17.57 -17.35 -17.61
C ASP A 92 -18.43 -17.30 -18.89
N VAL A 93 -18.41 -16.17 -19.59
CA VAL A 93 -19.09 -16.01 -20.89
C VAL A 93 -18.51 -16.98 -21.91
N SER A 94 -17.18 -17.00 -22.09
CA SER A 94 -16.50 -17.89 -23.04
C SER A 94 -16.84 -19.37 -22.78
N GLY A 95 -16.84 -19.79 -21.51
CA GLY A 95 -17.22 -21.16 -21.13
C GLY A 95 -18.68 -21.49 -21.40
N SER A 96 -19.60 -20.53 -21.27
CA SER A 96 -21.03 -20.73 -21.52
C SER A 96 -21.35 -20.87 -23.01
N VAL A 97 -20.74 -20.02 -23.83
CA VAL A 97 -20.88 -20.07 -25.30
C VAL A 97 -20.34 -21.42 -25.83
N GLY A 98 -19.19 -21.89 -25.35
CA GLY A 98 -18.57 -23.13 -25.83
C GLY A 98 -19.26 -24.43 -25.38
N LYS A 99 -19.97 -24.45 -24.25
CA LYS A 99 -20.58 -25.68 -23.70
C LYS A 99 -22.06 -25.86 -24.04
N GLN A 100 -22.80 -24.77 -24.24
CA GLN A 100 -24.26 -24.84 -24.33
C GLN A 100 -24.83 -24.31 -25.65
N GLY A 101 -24.02 -23.70 -26.53
CA GLY A 101 -24.54 -23.02 -27.73
C GLY A 101 -25.55 -21.91 -27.40
N HIS A 102 -25.66 -21.54 -26.12
CA HIS A 102 -26.60 -20.57 -25.57
C HIS A 102 -25.77 -19.57 -24.78
N ALA A 103 -25.64 -18.34 -25.27
CA ALA A 103 -25.01 -17.26 -24.51
C ALA A 103 -25.98 -16.68 -23.47
N GLY A 104 -26.44 -17.53 -22.55
CA GLY A 104 -27.35 -17.13 -21.47
C GLY A 104 -26.68 -16.27 -20.39
N LYS A 105 -25.35 -16.21 -20.36
CA LYS A 105 -24.57 -15.44 -19.37
C LYS A 105 -24.06 -14.15 -20.00
N ARG A 106 -24.48 -13.02 -19.43
CA ARG A 106 -24.09 -11.66 -19.84
C ARG A 106 -23.17 -11.04 -18.80
N MET A 107 -22.33 -10.10 -19.24
CA MET A 107 -21.53 -9.26 -18.37
C MET A 107 -22.46 -8.25 -17.68
N ARG A 108 -22.95 -8.55 -16.48
CA ARG A 108 -24.00 -7.75 -15.78
C ARG A 108 -23.59 -7.23 -14.42
N ARG A 109 -22.49 -7.70 -13.81
CA ARG A 109 -22.07 -7.24 -12.47
C ARG A 109 -21.19 -6.00 -12.51
N PHE A 110 -21.61 -5.00 -13.29
CA PHE A 110 -20.82 -3.79 -13.50
C PHE A 110 -21.67 -2.55 -13.22
N ASN A 111 -21.35 -1.84 -12.13
CA ASN A 111 -21.67 -0.42 -11.98
C ASN A 111 -20.50 0.41 -12.53
N LEU A 112 -20.09 0.14 -13.76
CA LEU A 112 -18.98 0.84 -14.41
C LEU A 112 -19.49 2.10 -15.12
N SER A 113 -18.62 3.11 -15.23
CA SER A 113 -18.92 4.38 -15.89
C SER A 113 -17.87 4.69 -16.96
N GLY A 114 -18.21 5.62 -17.87
CA GLY A 114 -17.33 6.04 -18.96
C GLY A 114 -16.98 4.93 -19.94
N GLY A 115 -15.76 4.96 -20.51
CA GLY A 115 -15.34 4.02 -21.55
C GLY A 115 -15.35 2.55 -21.13
N TRP A 116 -15.34 2.25 -19.82
CA TRP A 116 -15.51 0.88 -19.33
C TRP A 116 -16.92 0.34 -19.56
N ALA A 117 -17.94 1.18 -19.36
CA ALA A 117 -19.32 0.80 -19.64
C ALA A 117 -19.51 0.53 -21.14
N GLU A 118 -18.94 1.40 -21.99
CA GLU A 118 -18.95 1.24 -23.45
C GLU A 118 -18.26 -0.05 -23.89
N TYR A 119 -17.10 -0.38 -23.30
CA TYR A 119 -16.40 -1.63 -23.58
C TYR A 119 -17.24 -2.87 -23.23
N ILE A 120 -17.85 -2.90 -22.03
CA ILE A 120 -18.72 -4.00 -21.62
C ILE A 120 -19.96 -4.09 -22.51
N GLN A 121 -20.53 -2.96 -22.90
CA GLN A 121 -21.65 -2.92 -23.83
C GLN A 121 -21.28 -3.53 -25.19
N SER A 122 -20.13 -3.14 -25.77
CA SER A 122 -19.65 -3.68 -27.03
C SER A 122 -19.42 -5.19 -26.97
N VAL A 123 -18.86 -5.71 -25.88
CA VAL A 123 -18.71 -7.17 -25.68
C VAL A 123 -20.08 -7.85 -25.62
N ASN A 124 -21.05 -7.28 -24.90
CA ASN A 124 -22.40 -7.81 -24.83
C ASN A 124 -23.12 -7.78 -26.21
N GLU A 125 -22.86 -6.78 -27.05
CA GLU A 125 -23.41 -6.69 -28.41
C GLU A 125 -22.88 -7.85 -29.29
N VAL A 126 -21.57 -8.10 -29.30
CA VAL A 126 -20.99 -9.24 -30.03
C VAL A 126 -21.57 -10.58 -29.57
N ILE A 127 -21.81 -10.73 -28.26
CA ILE A 127 -22.46 -11.93 -27.71
C ILE A 127 -23.89 -12.08 -28.24
N ASN A 128 -24.65 -10.99 -28.33
CA ASN A 128 -26.01 -11.02 -28.86
C ASN A 128 -26.02 -11.45 -30.32
N ASP A 129 -25.14 -10.90 -31.15
CA ASP A 129 -25.06 -11.23 -32.58
C ASP A 129 -24.75 -12.72 -32.79
N LEU A 130 -23.79 -13.28 -32.03
CA LEU A 130 -23.46 -14.71 -32.09
C LEU A 130 -24.64 -15.61 -31.70
N THR A 131 -25.49 -15.20 -30.76
CA THR A 131 -26.70 -15.96 -30.41
C THR A 131 -27.88 -15.74 -31.36
N GLY A 132 -27.99 -14.55 -31.96
CA GLY A 132 -29.02 -14.23 -32.94
C GLY A 132 -28.85 -15.05 -34.21
N HIS A 133 -27.61 -15.10 -34.72
CA HIS A 133 -27.28 -15.89 -35.92
C HIS A 133 -27.45 -17.40 -35.70
N ALA A 134 -27.19 -17.92 -34.49
CA ALA A 134 -27.40 -19.33 -34.19
C ALA A 134 -28.89 -19.74 -34.24
N ASN A 135 -29.81 -18.80 -34.02
CA ASN A 135 -31.26 -19.05 -34.07
C ASN A 135 -31.88 -18.87 -35.47
N GLU A 136 -31.24 -18.15 -36.39
CA GLU A 136 -31.74 -18.03 -37.78
C GLU A 136 -31.39 -19.23 -38.67
N ILE A 137 -30.46 -20.08 -38.22
CA ILE A 137 -29.97 -21.26 -38.98
C ILE A 137 -30.59 -22.58 -38.46
N ALA A 138 -31.40 -22.54 -37.39
CA ALA A 138 -32.02 -23.73 -36.77
C ALA A 138 -33.43 -24.04 -37.31
#